data_AF-A0A6J6SC84-F1
#
_entry.id   AF-A0A6J6SC84-F1
#
_cell.length_a   1.000
_cell.length_b   1.000
_cell.length_c   1.000
_cell.angle_alpha   90.00
_cell.angle_beta   90.00
_cell.angle_gamma   90.00
#
_symmetry.space_group_name_H-M   'P 1'
#
loop_
_entity.id
_entity.type
_entity.pdbx_description
1 polymer ?
#
loop_
_entity_poly.entity_id
_entity_poly.type
_entity_poly.pdbx_seq_one_letter_code
_entity_poly.pdbx_strand_id
1 'polypeptide(L)' 'MDNLEVRSAGIEEIKNRIAEIPQKPLDTHSQEFEAIHSDLNRVLSEIDGL' A
#
# COMPACT_ATOMS: atom_id res chain seq x y z
N MET A 1 19.27 -6.88 -6.87
CA MET A 1 17.81 -7.06 -6.90
C MET A 1 17.27 -6.00 -7.82
N ASP A 2 16.46 -6.38 -8.80
CA ASP A 2 15.91 -5.45 -9.78
C ASP A 2 14.94 -4.47 -9.10
N ASN A 3 15.04 -3.19 -9.46
CA ASN A 3 14.21 -2.12 -8.88
C ASN A 3 12.70 -2.36 -9.13
N LEU A 4 12.36 -3.09 -10.20
CA LEU A 4 11.01 -3.51 -10.54
C LEU A 4 10.44 -4.59 -9.58
N GLU A 5 11.29 -5.47 -9.08
CA GLU A 5 10.91 -6.55 -8.16
C GLU A 5 10.54 -5.97 -6.78
N VAL A 6 11.31 -4.97 -6.31
CA VAL A 6 11.04 -4.25 -5.06
C VAL A 6 9.72 -3.47 -5.13
N ARG A 7 9.44 -2.82 -6.26
CA ARG A 7 8.18 -2.10 -6.48
C ARG A 7 6.97 -3.03 -6.53
N SER A 8 7.12 -4.19 -7.17
CA SER A 8 6.08 -5.21 -7.23
C SER A 8 5.77 -5.78 -5.84
N ALA A 9 6.80 -5.99 -5.01
CA ALA A 9 6.62 -6.41 -3.62
C ALA A 9 5.86 -5.37 -2.78
N GLY A 10 6.15 -4.07 -2.95
CA GLY A 10 5.44 -3.00 -2.24
C GLY A 10 3.95 -2.90 -2.61
N ILE A 11 3.60 -3.14 -3.87
CA ILE A 11 2.20 -3.19 -4.31
C ILE A 11 1.48 -4.41 -3.74
N GLU A 12 2.12 -5.58 -3.67
CA GLU A 12 1.53 -6.78 -3.07
C GLU A 12 1.28 -6.62 -1.56
N GLU A 13 2.19 -5.95 -0.85
CA GLU A 13 2.02 -5.63 0.57
C GLU A 13 0.80 -4.73 0.81
N ILE A 14 0.60 -3.71 -0.03
CA ILE A 14 -0.58 -2.84 0.03
C ILE A 14 -1.87 -3.62 -0.22
N LYS A 15 -1.90 -4.52 -1.20
CA LYS A 15 -3.07 -5.37 -1.48
C LYS A 15 -3.43 -6.26 -0.30
N ASN A 16 -2.43 -6.88 0.33
CA ASN A 16 -2.65 -7.71 1.52
C ASN A 16 -3.25 -6.89 2.66
N ARG A 17 -2.72 -5.67 2.90
CA ARG A 17 -3.27 -4.77 3.92
C ARG A 17 -4.73 -4.39 3.66
N ILE A 18 -5.10 -4.11 2.41
CA ILE A 18 -6.49 -3.82 2.03
C ILE A 18 -7.41 -5.01 2.33
N ALA A 19 -6.96 -6.23 2.01
CA ALA A 19 -7.73 -7.44 2.25
C ALA A 19 -8.01 -7.71 3.74
N GLU A 20 -7.19 -7.17 4.64
CA GLU A 20 -7.34 -7.31 6.08
C GLU A 20 -8.25 -6.25 6.73
N ILE A 21 -8.51 -5.10 6.07
CA ILE A 21 -9.36 -4.01 6.61
C ILE A 21 -10.75 -4.50 7.06
N PRO A 22 -11.46 -5.36 6.31
CA PRO A 22 -12.78 -5.82 6.73
C PRO A 22 -12.78 -6.59 8.06
N GLN A 23 -11.62 -7.10 8.51
CA GLN A 23 -11.45 -7.78 9.79
C GLN A 23 -11.15 -6.81 10.95
N LYS A 24 -10.87 -5.54 10.65
CA LYS A 24 -10.59 -4.49 11.64
C LYS A 24 -11.87 -3.77 12.09
N PRO A 25 -11.90 -3.18 13.30
CA PRO A 25 -13.02 -2.36 13.76
C PRO A 25 -13.33 -1.20 12.79
N LEU A 26 -14.62 -0.97 12.51
CA LEU A 26 -15.08 0.04 11.55
C LEU A 26 -14.57 1.47 11.84
N ASP A 27 -14.41 1.82 13.11
CA ASP A 27 -13.89 3.11 13.56
C ASP A 27 -12.43 3.34 13.17
N THR A 28 -11.69 2.28 12.84
CA THR A 28 -10.29 2.35 12.39
C THR A 28 -10.14 2.46 10.87
N HIS A 29 -11.20 2.20 10.10
CA HIS A 29 -11.12 2.08 8.64
C HIS A 29 -10.62 3.37 7.98
N SER A 30 -11.08 4.54 8.43
CA SER A 30 -10.63 5.83 7.86
C SER A 30 -9.13 6.02 8.00
N GLN A 31 -8.58 5.73 9.18
CA GLN A 31 -7.14 5.86 9.45
C GLN A 31 -6.32 4.85 8.63
N GLU A 32 -6.82 3.62 8.49
CA GLU A 32 -6.19 2.58 7.69
C GLU A 32 -6.15 2.94 6.20
N PHE A 33 -7.26 3.45 5.65
CA PHE A 33 -7.32 3.90 4.27
C PHE A 33 -6.38 5.09 4.01
N GLU A 34 -6.34 6.09 4.90
CA GLU A 34 -5.41 7.22 4.78
C GLU A 34 -3.95 6.76 4.75
N ALA A 35 -3.56 5.83 5.63
CA ALA A 35 -2.22 5.27 5.66
C ALA A 35 -1.91 4.49 4.37
N ILE A 36 -2.85 3.68 3.88
CA ILE A 36 -2.72 2.95 2.62
C ILE A 36 -2.56 3.89 1.43
N HIS A 37 -3.32 4.98 1.38
CA HIS A 37 -3.18 5.99 0.33
C HIS A 37 -1.80 6.66 0.34
N SER A 38 -1.27 6.97 1.53
CA SER A 38 0.08 7.53 1.67
C SER A 38 1.15 6.55 1.17
N ASP A 39 1.05 5.28 1.57
CA ASP A 39 2.01 4.25 1.16
C ASP A 39 1.94 3.95 -0.34
N LEU A 40 0.72 3.92 -0.90
CA LEU A 40 0.52 3.74 -2.34
C LEU A 40 1.12 4.90 -3.13
N ASN A 41 0.88 6.15 -2.71
CA ASN A 41 1.46 7.31 -3.37
C ASN A 41 2.99 7.28 -3.34
N ARG A 42 3.59 6.81 -2.25
CA ARG A 42 5.04 6.64 -2.16
C ARG A 42 5.55 5.60 -3.15
N VAL A 43 4.97 4.40 -3.16
CA VAL A 43 5.38 3.31 -4.06
C VAL A 43 5.18 3.70 -5.52
N LEU A 44 4.07 4.37 -5.86
CA LEU A 44 3.81 4.87 -7.20
C LEU A 44 4.75 6.01 -7.60
N SER A 45 5.09 6.93 -6.69
CA SER A 45 6.08 7.99 -6.95
C SER A 45 7.47 7.41 -7.19
N GLU A 46 7.83 6.34 -6.49
CA GLU A 46 9.05 5.58 -6.74
C GLU A 46 9.02 4.89 -8.11
N ILE A 47 7.84 4.48 -8.60
CA ILE A 47 7.64 3.91 -9.93
C ILE A 47 7.77 4.98 -11.03
N ASP A 48 7.05 6.10 -10.88
CA ASP A 48 6.95 7.21 -11.83
C ASP A 48 8.22 8.08 -11.89
N GLY A 49 9.04 8.09 -10.83
CA GLY A 49 10.33 8.78 -10.78
C GLY A 49 11.49 8.08 -11.50
N LEU A 50 11.20 7.20 -12.46
CA LEU A 50 12.17 6.66 -13.44
C LEU A 50 12.32 7.59 -14.65
#